data_AF-A0AAF1BRE8-F1
#
_entry.id   AF-A0AAF1BRE8-F1
#
_cell.length_a   1.000
_cell.length_b   1.000
_cell.length_c   1.000
_cell.angle_alpha   90.00
_cell.angle_beta   90.00
_cell.angle_gamma   90.00
#
_symmetry.space_group_name_H-M   'P 1'
#
loop_
_entity.id
_entity.type
_entity.pdbx_description
1 polymer ?
#
loop_
_entity_poly.entity_id
_entity_poly.type
_entity_poly.pdbx_seq_one_letter_code
_entity_poly.pdbx_strand_id
1 'polypeptide(L)'
;MTEKSASSTKSEAIEKAVAFAIPMPRDSLLSNADGEMSASTPLTVNSIAYLTEGIEAFSVHPDFNGGGSVLVLCRSEDGGVGFRVSGFHLSAVSPTFKAALVGHLHTACTLHVADRADDMAAFLRLFKLAPSGAWAKFDPPMATYYRVLLLLEKYRCHDFMRAAFAAKVAGSARYAGDGAGWEPFYLLIMAHRLRSASIWAHILPRLAKWRVDPATMTAEQVAVLGPELYRIVVGISAYSAGGRAFQDVKGVSVTYPDYNFNALLSTLYNLEHNRGGRT
;
A
#
# COMPACT_ATOMS: atom_id res chain seq x y z
N MET A 1 -43.18 2.42 -28.39
CA MET A 1 -43.08 2.41 -26.92
C MET A 1 -42.16 1.26 -26.54
N THR A 2 -41.34 1.42 -25.49
CA THR A 2 -40.36 0.48 -24.88
C THR A 2 -38.88 0.58 -25.29
N GLU A 3 -38.25 1.73 -25.04
CA GLU A 3 -36.81 1.83 -24.74
C GLU A 3 -36.58 2.95 -23.72
N LYS A 4 -36.85 2.69 -22.43
CA LYS A 4 -36.45 3.61 -21.35
C LYS A 4 -36.15 2.95 -20.00
N SER A 5 -36.22 1.62 -19.89
CA SER A 5 -36.13 0.92 -18.60
C SER A 5 -34.77 0.29 -18.27
N ALA A 6 -33.78 0.31 -19.18
CA ALA A 6 -32.46 -0.32 -18.93
C ALA A 6 -31.38 0.63 -18.37
N SER A 7 -31.56 1.96 -18.51
CA SER A 7 -30.59 2.95 -18.02
C SER A 7 -30.77 3.26 -16.52
N SER A 8 -31.96 3.04 -15.98
CA SER A 8 -32.28 3.32 -14.57
C SER A 8 -31.61 2.31 -13.63
N THR A 9 -31.62 1.03 -14.00
CA THR A 9 -31.16 -0.08 -13.14
C THR A 9 -29.64 -0.14 -12.97
N LYS A 10 -28.85 0.35 -13.94
CA LYS A 10 -27.38 0.42 -13.80
C LYS A 10 -26.91 1.58 -12.91
N SER A 11 -27.62 2.71 -12.92
CA SER A 11 -27.31 3.85 -12.06
C SER A 11 -27.66 3.54 -10.60
N GLU A 12 -28.79 2.85 -10.40
CA GLU A 12 -29.27 2.44 -9.07
C GLU A 12 -28.38 1.36 -8.42
N ALA A 13 -27.75 0.49 -9.23
CA ALA A 13 -26.76 -0.48 -8.75
C ALA A 13 -25.44 0.17 -8.28
N ILE A 14 -25.05 1.29 -8.89
CA ILE A 14 -23.85 2.05 -8.50
C ILE A 14 -24.12 2.85 -7.22
N GLU A 15 -25.29 3.45 -7.07
CA GLU A 15 -25.67 4.16 -5.83
C GLU A 15 -25.86 3.22 -4.63
N LYS A 16 -26.41 2.01 -4.82
CA LYS A 16 -26.51 1.02 -3.74
C LYS A 16 -25.16 0.42 -3.33
N ALA A 17 -24.18 0.35 -4.23
CA ALA A 17 -22.83 -0.10 -3.91
C ALA A 17 -22.02 0.95 -3.10
N VAL A 18 -22.34 2.24 -3.28
CA VAL A 18 -21.70 3.34 -2.52
C VAL A 18 -22.29 3.48 -1.11
N ALA A 19 -23.52 3.01 -0.87
CA ALA A 19 -24.20 3.08 0.43
C ALA A 19 -23.81 1.97 1.43
N PHE A 20 -23.05 0.95 1.02
CA PHE A 20 -22.57 -0.12 1.89
C PHE A 20 -21.10 0.08 2.25
N ALA A 21 -20.84 0.98 3.20
CA ALA A 21 -19.64 0.88 4.02
C ALA A 21 -19.77 -0.37 4.90
N ILE A 22 -19.29 -1.52 4.40
CA ILE A 22 -19.19 -2.73 5.22
C ILE A 22 -17.95 -2.61 6.11
N PRO A 23 -18.08 -2.81 7.43
CA PRO A 23 -16.95 -2.93 8.34
C PRO A 23 -16.15 -4.18 7.97
N MET A 24 -14.82 -4.08 7.98
CA MET A 24 -13.96 -5.27 8.01
C MET A 24 -14.44 -6.24 9.10
N PRO A 25 -14.33 -7.58 8.90
CA PRO A 25 -14.91 -8.56 9.81
C PRO A 25 -14.34 -8.36 11.22
N ARG A 26 -15.21 -7.93 12.12
CA ARG A 26 -15.04 -8.13 13.56
C ARG A 26 -15.58 -9.52 13.85
N ASP A 27 -14.71 -10.45 14.15
CA ASP A 27 -15.14 -11.64 14.88
C ASP A 27 -15.52 -11.20 16.30
N SER A 28 -16.84 -11.17 16.48
CA SER A 28 -17.65 -11.15 17.69
C SER A 28 -16.91 -11.26 19.04
N LEU A 29 -16.87 -10.12 19.75
CA LEU A 29 -16.91 -10.08 21.21
C LEU A 29 -18.33 -10.46 21.67
N LEU A 30 -18.44 -11.28 22.72
CA LEU A 30 -19.02 -10.91 24.03
C LEU A 30 -19.33 -12.14 24.91
N SER A 31 -18.69 -12.19 26.09
CA SER A 31 -19.44 -12.24 27.36
C SER A 31 -18.64 -11.52 28.45
N ASN A 32 -19.27 -10.51 29.05
CA ASN A 32 -18.73 -9.60 30.08
C ASN A 32 -18.78 -10.19 31.50
N ALA A 33 -18.05 -9.51 32.41
CA ALA A 33 -18.18 -9.36 33.88
C ALA A 33 -16.82 -9.67 34.54
N ASP A 34 -16.14 -8.83 35.34
CA ASP A 34 -16.49 -7.67 36.15
C ASP A 34 -15.21 -6.84 36.46
N GLY A 35 -15.37 -5.58 36.89
CA GLY A 35 -14.57 -5.06 38.00
C GLY A 35 -13.34 -4.17 37.71
N GLU A 36 -13.53 -2.89 38.02
CA GLU A 36 -12.58 -1.97 38.67
C GLU A 36 -11.73 -0.96 37.85
N MET A 37 -11.92 0.29 38.30
CA MET A 37 -11.20 1.53 38.03
C MET A 37 -9.67 1.40 38.10
N SER A 38 -8.96 1.95 37.13
CA SER A 38 -7.90 2.93 37.43
C SER A 38 -7.48 3.71 36.18
N ALA A 39 -7.27 5.01 36.37
CA ALA A 39 -7.02 6.00 35.35
C ALA A 39 -5.55 6.09 34.94
N SER A 40 -5.28 6.11 33.63
CA SER A 40 -4.34 7.05 32.99
C SER A 40 -4.48 6.90 31.47
N THR A 41 -5.14 7.85 30.81
CA THR A 41 -5.20 7.87 29.34
C THR A 41 -3.91 8.48 28.79
N PRO A 42 -3.09 7.73 28.02
CA PRO A 42 -1.96 8.30 27.32
C PRO A 42 -2.44 9.19 26.18
N LEU A 43 -1.82 10.36 26.02
CA LEU A 43 -2.03 11.27 24.89
C LEU A 43 -1.77 10.51 23.59
N THR A 44 -2.84 10.13 22.91
CA THR A 44 -2.78 9.36 21.67
C THR A 44 -2.65 10.34 20.50
N VAL A 45 -1.43 10.56 20.03
CA VAL A 45 -1.22 11.20 18.73
C VAL A 45 -0.94 10.07 17.73
N ASN A 46 -1.94 9.72 16.94
CA ASN A 46 -1.84 8.83 15.77
C ASN A 46 -1.36 7.39 16.02
N SER A 47 -1.95 6.69 17.00
CA SER A 47 -1.74 5.24 17.25
C SER A 47 -0.36 4.86 17.81
N ILE A 48 0.43 5.83 18.26
CA ILE A 48 1.69 5.59 18.97
C ILE A 48 1.49 5.95 20.44
N ALA A 49 1.70 4.99 21.34
CA ALA A 49 1.65 5.19 22.78
C ALA A 49 3.04 4.99 23.40
N TYR A 50 3.35 5.78 24.42
CA TYR A 50 4.45 5.53 25.33
C TYR A 50 3.88 4.81 26.56
N LEU A 51 4.44 3.68 26.93
CA LEU A 51 4.17 3.06 28.23
C LEU A 51 5.48 2.90 28.99
N THR A 52 5.44 3.29 30.26
CA THR A 52 6.52 3.09 31.22
C THR A 52 6.27 1.93 32.17
N GLU A 53 5.10 1.27 32.16
CA GLU A 53 4.80 0.22 33.16
C GLU A 53 3.98 -0.95 32.58
N GLY A 54 4.36 -2.17 32.99
CA GLY A 54 3.76 -3.45 32.60
C GLY A 54 4.57 -4.17 31.50
N ILE A 55 5.54 -5.00 31.89
CA ILE A 55 6.26 -5.85 30.94
C ILE A 55 5.35 -7.02 30.55
N GLU A 56 4.49 -6.81 29.57
CA GLU A 56 3.91 -7.90 28.78
C GLU A 56 5.06 -8.71 28.17
N ALA A 57 4.97 -10.03 28.17
CA ALA A 57 5.99 -10.87 27.54
C ALA A 57 6.11 -10.49 26.04
N PHE A 58 7.30 -10.05 25.64
CA PHE A 58 7.58 -9.71 24.24
C PHE A 58 8.89 -10.36 23.79
N SER A 59 8.96 -10.67 22.49
CA SER A 59 10.17 -11.14 21.84
C SER A 59 10.75 -10.05 20.95
N VAL A 60 12.07 -10.01 20.79
CA VAL A 60 12.70 -9.12 19.82
C VAL A 60 12.92 -9.90 18.52
N HIS A 61 12.47 -9.35 17.40
CA HIS A 61 12.63 -9.98 16.10
C HIS A 61 14.13 -10.22 15.83
N PRO A 62 14.56 -11.41 15.37
CA PRO A 62 15.97 -11.77 15.24
C PRO A 62 16.75 -10.81 14.34
N ASP A 63 16.15 -10.40 13.21
CA ASP A 63 16.74 -9.40 12.29
C ASP A 63 16.92 -8.00 12.91
N PHE A 64 16.32 -7.72 14.07
CA PHE A 64 16.26 -6.41 14.72
C PHE A 64 16.71 -6.46 16.19
N ASN A 65 17.57 -7.41 16.55
CA ASN A 65 18.09 -7.56 17.93
C ASN A 65 19.35 -6.71 18.23
N GLY A 66 19.80 -5.89 17.27
CA GLY A 66 21.00 -5.06 17.38
C GLY A 66 20.87 -3.79 18.24
N GLY A 67 21.88 -2.91 18.18
CA GLY A 67 22.03 -1.72 19.04
C GLY A 67 21.17 -0.50 18.68
N GLY A 68 19.91 -0.69 18.26
CA GLY A 68 18.98 0.42 18.00
C GLY A 68 18.56 1.13 19.29
N SER A 69 18.48 2.47 19.26
CA SER A 69 18.03 3.29 20.41
C SER A 69 16.52 3.24 20.63
N VAL A 70 15.74 2.86 19.61
CA VAL A 70 14.28 2.82 19.67
C VAL A 70 13.79 1.39 19.52
N LEU A 71 12.90 0.96 20.40
CA LEU A 71 12.17 -0.30 20.31
C LEU A 71 10.76 -0.02 19.75
N VAL A 72 10.50 -0.36 18.50
CA VAL A 72 9.13 -0.36 17.95
C VAL A 72 8.46 -1.66 18.38
N LEU A 73 7.40 -1.58 19.18
CA LEU A 73 6.70 -2.74 19.73
C LEU A 73 5.32 -2.90 19.09
N CYS A 74 5.16 -3.96 18.29
CA CYS A 74 3.88 -4.37 17.73
C CYS A 74 3.17 -5.28 18.74
N ARG A 75 1.99 -4.88 19.22
CA ARG A 75 1.21 -5.69 20.15
C ARG A 75 0.39 -6.75 19.42
N SER A 76 0.36 -7.96 19.98
CA SER A 76 -0.57 -9.03 19.64
C SER A 76 -1.23 -9.55 20.91
N GLU A 77 -2.38 -10.22 20.78
CA GLU A 77 -3.12 -10.82 21.90
C GLU A 77 -2.27 -11.86 22.66
N ASP A 78 -1.39 -12.58 21.94
CA ASP A 78 -0.50 -13.60 22.50
C ASP A 78 0.88 -13.07 22.96
N GLY A 79 1.09 -11.75 22.92
CA GLY A 79 2.37 -11.10 23.27
C GLY A 79 2.89 -10.14 22.19
N GLY A 80 3.96 -9.42 22.50
CA GLY A 80 4.52 -8.39 21.62
C GLY A 80 5.69 -8.86 20.77
N VAL A 81 5.86 -8.28 19.58
CA VAL A 81 7.11 -8.38 18.80
C VAL A 81 7.76 -7.01 18.70
N GLY A 82 8.98 -6.92 19.21
CA GLY A 82 9.79 -5.71 19.25
C GLY A 82 10.82 -5.66 18.12
N PHE A 83 11.07 -4.46 17.60
CA PHE A 83 12.04 -4.17 16.56
C PHE A 83 12.97 -3.04 17.03
N ARG A 84 14.26 -3.34 17.27
CA ARG A 84 15.24 -2.30 17.59
C ARG A 84 15.72 -1.60 16.33
N VAL A 85 15.54 -0.29 16.29
CA VAL A 85 15.89 0.57 15.16
C VAL A 85 16.57 1.85 15.64
N SER A 86 17.28 2.53 14.74
CA SER A 86 17.83 3.85 15.01
C SER A 86 16.71 4.89 14.99
N GLY A 87 16.53 5.64 16.08
CA GLY A 87 15.56 6.74 16.14
C GLY A 87 15.81 7.81 15.07
N PHE A 88 17.08 8.09 14.76
CA PHE A 88 17.45 9.01 13.69
C PHE A 88 16.93 8.53 12.33
N HIS A 89 17.21 7.28 11.94
CA HIS A 89 16.72 6.75 10.66
C HIS A 89 15.19 6.67 10.61
N LEU A 90 14.55 6.24 11.71
CA LEU A 90 13.10 6.16 11.77
C LEU A 90 12.44 7.55 11.61
N SER A 91 13.00 8.58 12.25
CA SER A 91 12.54 9.97 12.11
C SER A 91 12.76 10.55 10.71
N ALA A 92 13.80 10.10 9.99
CA ALA A 92 14.10 10.55 8.64
C ALA A 92 13.12 9.98 7.59
N VAL A 93 12.49 8.84 7.88
CA VAL A 93 11.53 8.19 6.97
C VAL A 93 10.13 8.79 7.06
N SER A 94 9.75 9.32 8.24
CA SER A 94 8.38 9.73 8.53
C SER A 94 8.32 10.92 9.49
N PRO A 95 7.56 11.99 9.16
CA PRO A 95 7.20 13.04 10.10
C PRO A 95 6.43 12.53 11.33
N THR A 96 5.64 11.47 11.16
CA THR A 96 4.88 10.85 12.26
C THR A 96 5.83 10.26 13.30
N PHE A 97 6.83 9.49 12.85
CA PHE A 97 7.87 8.99 13.75
C PHE A 97 8.75 10.10 14.31
N LYS A 98 9.07 11.13 13.49
CA LYS A 98 9.81 12.30 13.97
C LYS A 98 9.10 13.00 15.12
N ALA A 99 7.79 13.20 15.00
CA ALA A 99 6.96 13.78 16.07
C ALA A 99 6.95 12.90 17.32
N ALA A 100 6.86 11.58 17.15
CA ALA A 100 6.92 10.60 18.24
C ALA A 100 8.35 10.39 18.82
N LEU A 101 9.38 11.02 18.26
CA LEU A 101 10.76 10.88 18.74
C LEU A 101 11.39 12.22 19.13
N VAL A 102 10.58 13.27 19.29
CA VAL A 102 11.05 14.57 19.78
C VAL A 102 11.68 14.37 21.17
N GLY A 103 12.95 14.72 21.30
CA GLY A 103 13.73 14.51 22.54
C GLY A 103 14.29 13.10 22.74
N HIS A 104 13.96 12.15 21.85
CA HIS A 104 14.28 10.72 22.01
C HIS A 104 15.11 10.10 20.86
N LEU A 105 15.71 10.92 19.99
CA LEU A 105 16.47 10.41 18.85
C LEU A 105 17.68 9.54 19.24
N HIS A 106 18.30 9.86 20.37
CA HIS A 106 19.52 9.20 20.88
C HIS A 106 19.33 8.50 22.22
N THR A 107 18.13 8.55 22.80
CA THR A 107 17.84 7.93 24.10
C THR A 107 16.99 6.68 23.91
N ALA A 108 17.09 5.75 24.85
CA ALA A 108 16.28 4.54 24.84
C ALA A 108 14.79 4.90 24.91
N CYS A 109 14.01 4.47 23.93
CA CYS A 109 12.57 4.74 23.86
C CYS A 109 11.82 3.56 23.27
N THR A 110 10.62 3.27 23.78
CA THR A 110 9.71 2.27 23.21
C THR A 110 8.54 2.97 22.55
N LEU A 111 8.28 2.64 21.28
CA LEU A 111 7.12 3.10 20.52
C LEU A 111 6.14 1.94 20.35
N HIS A 112 4.98 2.03 20.97
CA HIS A 112 3.94 1.03 20.76
C HIS A 112 3.18 1.34 19.46
N VAL A 113 2.98 0.33 18.62
CA VAL A 113 2.22 0.45 17.37
C VAL A 113 1.19 -0.67 17.29
N ALA A 114 0.02 -0.36 16.74
CA ALA A 114 -1.07 -1.31 16.55
C ALA A 114 -0.94 -2.13 15.24
N ASP A 115 0.23 -2.16 14.62
CA ASP A 115 0.45 -2.86 13.35
C ASP A 115 0.83 -4.31 13.57
N ARG A 116 0.55 -5.14 12.55
CA ARG A 116 1.02 -6.52 12.52
C ARG A 116 2.54 -6.55 12.46
N ALA A 117 3.13 -7.43 13.26
CA ALA A 117 4.59 -7.60 13.34
C ALA A 117 5.22 -7.90 11.97
N ASP A 118 4.61 -8.78 11.15
CA ASP A 118 5.13 -9.12 9.82
C ASP A 118 5.17 -7.93 8.86
N ASP A 119 4.14 -7.06 8.92
CA ASP A 119 4.03 -5.89 8.05
C ASP A 119 5.05 -4.83 8.47
N MET A 120 5.22 -4.63 9.78
CA MET A 120 6.25 -3.75 10.34
C MET A 120 7.66 -4.26 9.99
N ALA A 121 7.91 -5.57 10.14
CA ALA A 121 9.18 -6.18 9.76
C ALA A 121 9.50 -5.93 8.28
N ALA A 122 8.53 -6.14 7.38
CA ALA A 122 8.69 -5.88 5.96
C ALA A 122 8.94 -4.40 5.65
N PHE A 123 8.19 -3.49 6.28
CA PHE A 123 8.37 -2.04 6.17
C PHE A 123 9.80 -1.63 6.57
N LEU A 124 10.25 -2.05 7.74
CA LEU A 124 11.57 -1.72 8.26
C LEU A 124 12.70 -2.32 7.41
N ARG A 125 12.53 -3.54 6.88
CA ARG A 125 13.51 -4.17 5.98
C ARG A 125 13.61 -3.46 4.64
N LEU A 126 12.49 -3.12 4.01
CA LEU A 126 12.48 -2.44 2.70
C LEU A 126 13.15 -1.07 2.75
N PHE A 127 13.06 -0.38 3.89
CA PHE A 127 13.73 0.90 4.11
C PHE A 127 15.09 0.78 4.79
N LYS A 128 15.63 -0.43 4.90
CA LYS A 128 16.96 -0.70 5.49
C LYS A 128 17.14 -0.08 6.88
N LEU A 129 16.07 -0.09 7.66
CA LEU A 129 16.08 0.37 9.05
C LEU A 129 16.56 -0.72 10.02
N ALA A 130 16.69 -1.95 9.53
CA ALA A 130 17.31 -3.05 10.26
C ALA A 130 18.84 -2.83 10.40
N PRO A 131 19.47 -3.38 11.45
CA PRO A 131 20.93 -3.51 11.54
C PRO A 131 21.54 -4.09 10.26
N SER A 132 22.77 -3.67 9.92
CA SER A 132 23.43 -3.97 8.64
C SER A 132 23.54 -5.46 8.29
N GLY A 133 23.54 -6.35 9.29
CA GLY A 133 23.56 -7.81 9.09
C GLY A 133 22.26 -8.41 8.54
N ALA A 134 21.13 -7.69 8.60
CA ALA A 134 19.82 -8.18 8.17
C ALA A 134 19.46 -7.83 6.72
N TRP A 135 20.38 -7.23 5.96
CA TRP A 135 20.12 -6.71 4.62
C TRP A 135 20.22 -7.75 3.49
N ALA A 136 20.07 -9.03 3.82
CA ALA A 136 19.90 -10.08 2.82
C ALA A 136 18.82 -9.68 1.79
N LYS A 137 18.96 -10.16 0.55
CA LYS A 137 18.02 -9.85 -0.54
C LYS A 137 16.58 -10.11 -0.07
N PHE A 138 15.82 -9.04 0.14
CA PHE A 138 14.42 -9.09 0.52
C PHE A 138 13.56 -8.76 -0.71
N ASP A 139 12.79 -9.74 -1.14
CA ASP A 139 11.85 -9.65 -2.27
C ASP A 139 10.57 -10.39 -1.90
N PRO A 140 9.70 -9.77 -1.09
CA PRO A 140 8.51 -10.43 -0.60
C PRO A 140 7.43 -10.52 -1.68
N PRO A 141 6.39 -11.35 -1.48
CA PRO A 141 5.24 -11.40 -2.37
C PRO A 141 4.56 -10.04 -2.54
N MET A 142 3.87 -9.82 -3.66
CA MET A 142 3.21 -8.55 -3.99
C MET A 142 2.18 -8.09 -2.94
N ALA A 143 1.52 -9.04 -2.28
CA ALA A 143 0.63 -8.76 -1.16
C ALA A 143 1.33 -8.06 0.02
N THR A 144 2.60 -8.39 0.27
CA THR A 144 3.40 -7.73 1.30
C THR A 144 3.78 -6.30 0.90
N TYR A 145 4.13 -6.07 -0.38
CA TYR A 145 4.33 -4.70 -0.88
C TYR A 145 3.06 -3.86 -0.70
N TYR A 146 1.89 -4.41 -1.02
CA TYR A 146 0.63 -3.71 -0.78
C TYR A 146 0.41 -3.35 0.69
N ARG A 147 0.65 -4.27 1.64
CA ARG A 147 0.53 -3.96 3.07
C ARG A 147 1.55 -2.91 3.54
N VAL A 148 2.76 -2.94 2.98
CA VAL A 148 3.76 -1.90 3.24
C VAL A 148 3.31 -0.54 2.70
N LEU A 149 2.68 -0.46 1.52
CA LEU A 149 2.07 0.78 1.01
C LEU A 149 1.08 1.38 2.04
N LEU A 150 0.24 0.56 2.67
CA LEU A 150 -0.69 1.02 3.70
C LEU A 150 0.06 1.64 4.89
N LEU A 151 1.20 1.06 5.29
CA LEU A 151 2.06 1.64 6.33
C LEU A 151 2.72 2.95 5.89
N LEU A 152 3.18 3.08 4.64
CA LEU A 152 3.69 4.35 4.11
C LEU A 152 2.63 5.46 4.19
N GLU A 153 1.36 5.13 3.94
CA GLU A 153 0.24 6.05 4.06
C GLU A 153 -0.07 6.38 5.52
N LYS A 154 -0.22 5.36 6.37
CA LYS A 154 -0.47 5.50 7.81
C LYS A 154 0.57 6.38 8.48
N TYR A 155 1.85 6.14 8.22
CA TYR A 155 2.95 6.87 8.81
C TYR A 155 3.31 8.14 8.06
N ARG A 156 2.60 8.49 6.98
CA ARG A 156 2.86 9.70 6.18
C ARG A 156 4.33 9.80 5.75
N CYS A 157 4.91 8.69 5.30
CA CYS A 157 6.30 8.66 4.86
C CYS A 157 6.56 9.71 3.77
N HIS A 158 7.75 10.32 3.82
CA HIS A 158 8.14 11.36 2.88
C HIS A 158 8.07 10.90 1.42
N ASP A 159 7.90 11.85 0.49
CA ASP A 159 7.75 11.54 -0.94
C ASP A 159 8.95 10.81 -1.54
N PHE A 160 10.17 11.10 -1.07
CA PHE A 160 11.36 10.37 -1.52
C PHE A 160 11.33 8.89 -1.10
N MET A 161 10.74 8.57 0.07
CA MET A 161 10.54 7.19 0.51
C MET A 161 9.50 6.48 -0.37
N ARG A 162 8.41 7.20 -0.71
CA ARG A 162 7.38 6.70 -1.64
C ARG A 162 7.97 6.44 -3.03
N ALA A 163 8.83 7.33 -3.53
CA ALA A 163 9.50 7.17 -4.81
C ALA A 163 10.47 5.97 -4.81
N ALA A 164 11.27 5.82 -3.75
CA ALA A 164 12.17 4.67 -3.58
C ALA A 164 11.38 3.34 -3.51
N PHE A 165 10.27 3.33 -2.77
CA PHE A 165 9.35 2.20 -2.69
C PHE A 165 8.73 1.88 -4.06
N ALA A 166 8.27 2.88 -4.81
CA ALA A 166 7.73 2.69 -6.16
C ALA A 166 8.76 2.10 -7.12
N ALA A 167 10.02 2.53 -7.05
CA ALA A 167 11.11 1.95 -7.85
C ALA A 167 11.35 0.48 -7.50
N LYS A 168 11.30 0.12 -6.21
CA LYS A 168 11.42 -1.26 -5.75
C LYS A 168 10.25 -2.13 -6.24
N VAL A 169 9.01 -1.64 -6.11
CA VAL A 169 7.81 -2.33 -6.62
C VAL A 169 7.89 -2.50 -8.13
N ALA A 170 8.31 -1.49 -8.89
CA ALA A 170 8.48 -1.62 -10.34
C ALA A 170 9.51 -2.69 -10.71
N GLY A 171 10.63 -2.76 -9.97
CA GLY A 171 11.64 -3.81 -10.12
C GLY A 171 11.09 -5.21 -9.91
N SER A 172 10.23 -5.41 -8.90
CA SER A 172 9.58 -6.70 -8.64
C SER A 172 8.43 -6.99 -9.60
N ALA A 173 7.65 -5.97 -10.00
CA ALA A 173 6.54 -6.08 -10.95
C ALA A 173 6.99 -6.60 -12.32
N ARG A 174 8.24 -6.31 -12.71
CA ARG A 174 8.86 -6.91 -13.91
C ARG A 174 8.75 -8.44 -13.92
N TYR A 175 8.77 -9.08 -12.75
CA TYR A 175 8.74 -10.52 -12.57
C TYR A 175 7.38 -11.05 -12.10
N ALA A 176 6.36 -10.19 -11.94
CA ALA A 176 5.01 -10.62 -11.64
C ALA A 176 4.53 -11.62 -12.71
N GLY A 177 3.97 -12.75 -12.27
CA GLY A 177 3.64 -13.89 -13.12
C GLY A 177 2.43 -13.65 -14.03
N ASP A 178 1.78 -14.74 -14.44
CA ASP A 178 0.63 -14.72 -15.36
C ASP A 178 -0.66 -14.13 -14.75
N GLY A 179 -0.58 -13.53 -13.56
CA GLY A 179 -1.66 -12.76 -12.94
C GLY A 179 -2.70 -13.60 -12.22
N ALA A 180 -2.30 -14.71 -11.60
CA ALA A 180 -3.21 -15.49 -10.76
C ALA A 180 -3.51 -14.77 -9.43
N GLY A 181 -4.78 -14.84 -9.00
CA GLY A 181 -5.22 -14.32 -7.70
C GLY A 181 -5.26 -12.79 -7.63
N TRP A 182 -4.88 -12.26 -6.47
CA TRP A 182 -5.02 -10.83 -6.14
C TRP A 182 -3.85 -9.95 -6.63
N GLU A 183 -2.79 -10.53 -7.18
CA GLU A 183 -1.59 -9.80 -7.58
C GLU A 183 -1.82 -8.67 -8.59
N PRO A 184 -2.62 -8.84 -9.67
CA PRO A 184 -2.93 -7.75 -10.60
C PRO A 184 -3.59 -6.54 -9.91
N PHE A 185 -4.47 -6.80 -8.94
CA PHE A 185 -5.19 -5.76 -8.21
C PHE A 185 -4.27 -4.98 -7.28
N TYR A 186 -3.38 -5.68 -6.55
CA TYR A 186 -2.36 -5.01 -5.73
C TYR A 186 -1.46 -4.11 -6.56
N LEU A 187 -1.03 -4.58 -7.73
CA LEU A 187 -0.20 -3.79 -8.64
C LEU A 187 -0.93 -2.57 -9.19
N LEU A 188 -2.19 -2.70 -9.57
CA LEU A 188 -3.02 -1.57 -10.02
C LEU A 188 -3.17 -0.52 -8.91
N ILE A 189 -3.46 -0.96 -7.68
CA ILE A 189 -3.58 -0.06 -6.53
C ILE A 189 -2.26 0.65 -6.27
N MET A 190 -1.14 -0.08 -6.26
CA MET A 190 0.18 0.51 -6.05
C MET A 190 0.56 1.48 -7.17
N ALA A 191 0.32 1.15 -8.43
CA ALA A 191 0.59 2.05 -9.57
C ALA A 191 -0.19 3.36 -9.46
N HIS A 192 -1.46 3.28 -9.05
CA HIS A 192 -2.33 4.42 -8.83
C HIS A 192 -1.90 5.26 -7.61
N ARG A 193 -1.80 4.63 -6.44
CA ARG A 193 -1.50 5.30 -5.16
C ARG A 193 -0.11 5.91 -5.09
N LEU A 194 0.87 5.25 -5.71
CA LEU A 194 2.25 5.76 -5.81
C LEU A 194 2.43 6.70 -7.00
N ARG A 195 1.38 6.93 -7.82
CA ARG A 195 1.43 7.72 -9.06
C ARG A 195 2.61 7.30 -9.94
N SER A 196 2.87 5.99 -10.02
CA SER A 196 4.10 5.46 -10.58
C SER A 196 3.95 5.03 -12.03
N ALA A 197 4.50 5.86 -12.91
CA ALA A 197 4.65 5.60 -14.33
C ALA A 197 5.31 4.25 -14.66
N SER A 198 6.39 3.92 -13.95
CA SER A 198 7.16 2.71 -14.20
C SER A 198 6.37 1.45 -13.88
N ILE A 199 5.57 1.48 -12.80
CA ILE A 199 4.68 0.37 -12.47
C ILE A 199 3.58 0.25 -13.55
N TRP A 200 2.96 1.35 -13.97
CA TRP A 200 1.97 1.34 -15.06
C TRP A 200 2.52 0.76 -16.36
N ALA A 201 3.75 1.12 -16.74
CA ALA A 201 4.40 0.59 -17.94
C ALA A 201 4.58 -0.94 -17.91
N HIS A 202 4.71 -1.53 -16.72
CA HIS A 202 4.77 -2.99 -16.56
C HIS A 202 3.40 -3.67 -16.53
N ILE A 203 2.37 -2.98 -16.02
CA ILE A 203 1.01 -3.53 -15.89
C ILE A 203 0.24 -3.51 -17.20
N LEU A 204 0.27 -2.37 -17.94
CA LEU A 204 -0.61 -2.15 -19.10
C LEU A 204 -0.53 -3.27 -20.16
N PRO A 205 0.66 -3.77 -20.57
CA PRO A 205 0.76 -4.85 -21.54
C PRO A 205 0.20 -6.19 -21.06
N ARG A 206 -0.01 -6.35 -19.75
CA ARG A 206 -0.42 -7.60 -19.10
C ARG A 206 -1.90 -7.64 -18.74
N LEU A 207 -2.58 -6.50 -18.70
CA LEU A 207 -4.00 -6.42 -18.30
C LEU A 207 -4.91 -7.38 -19.09
N ALA A 208 -4.67 -7.51 -20.40
CA ALA A 208 -5.38 -8.47 -21.26
C ALA A 208 -5.21 -9.92 -20.79
N LYS A 209 -3.98 -10.30 -20.42
CA LYS A 209 -3.64 -11.66 -19.98
C LYS A 209 -4.19 -11.95 -18.59
N TRP A 210 -4.13 -10.96 -17.71
CA TRP A 210 -4.59 -11.03 -16.33
C TRP A 210 -6.11 -11.03 -16.19
N ARG A 211 -6.85 -10.96 -17.31
CA ARG A 211 -8.32 -10.92 -17.34
C ARG A 211 -8.90 -9.89 -16.37
N VAL A 212 -8.24 -8.75 -16.27
CA VAL A 212 -8.73 -7.59 -15.51
C VAL A 212 -9.79 -6.90 -16.37
N ASP A 213 -10.90 -7.61 -16.59
CA ASP A 213 -12.04 -7.14 -17.37
C ASP A 213 -13.14 -6.69 -16.41
N PRO A 214 -13.51 -5.39 -16.40
CA PRO A 214 -14.59 -4.85 -15.59
C PRO A 214 -15.91 -5.63 -15.69
N ALA A 215 -16.19 -6.29 -16.80
CA ALA A 215 -17.41 -7.08 -16.99
C ALA A 215 -17.42 -8.39 -16.19
N THR A 216 -16.24 -8.90 -15.82
CA THR A 216 -16.08 -10.18 -15.10
C THR A 216 -15.59 -10.01 -13.67
N MET A 217 -15.33 -8.78 -13.23
CA MET A 217 -14.93 -8.48 -11.86
C MET A 217 -16.06 -8.76 -10.87
N THR A 218 -15.69 -9.38 -9.75
CA THR A 218 -16.57 -9.57 -8.59
C THR A 218 -16.77 -8.25 -7.84
N ALA A 219 -17.85 -8.15 -7.05
CA ALA A 219 -18.09 -6.98 -6.20
C ALA A 219 -16.94 -6.71 -5.22
N GLU A 220 -16.32 -7.76 -4.69
CA GLU A 220 -15.16 -7.67 -3.80
C GLU A 220 -13.96 -7.02 -4.50
N GLN A 221 -13.66 -7.44 -5.74
CA GLN A 221 -12.58 -6.85 -6.53
C GLN A 221 -12.82 -5.37 -6.85
N VAL A 222 -14.06 -5.02 -7.19
CA VAL A 222 -14.44 -3.61 -7.44
C VAL A 222 -14.30 -2.78 -6.16
N ALA A 223 -14.72 -3.31 -5.01
CA ALA A 223 -14.58 -2.65 -3.72
C ALA A 223 -13.11 -2.41 -3.35
N VAL A 224 -12.25 -3.42 -3.57
CA VAL A 224 -10.80 -3.34 -3.30
C VAL A 224 -10.09 -2.31 -4.19
N LEU A 225 -10.45 -2.23 -5.48
CA LEU A 225 -9.91 -1.20 -6.37
C LEU A 225 -10.37 0.21 -5.97
N GLY A 226 -11.61 0.31 -5.51
CA GLY A 226 -12.28 1.58 -5.28
C GLY A 226 -12.74 2.25 -6.58
N PRO A 227 -13.61 3.27 -6.47
CA PRO A 227 -14.35 3.82 -7.60
C PRO A 227 -13.45 4.50 -8.64
N GLU A 228 -12.39 5.19 -8.21
CA GLU A 228 -11.49 5.91 -9.12
C GLU A 228 -10.69 4.95 -10.01
N LEU A 229 -10.05 3.95 -9.39
CA LEU A 229 -9.24 2.98 -10.11
C LEU A 229 -10.11 2.05 -10.97
N TYR A 230 -11.31 1.70 -10.50
CA TYR A 230 -12.26 0.95 -11.32
C TYR A 230 -12.64 1.72 -12.60
N ARG A 231 -12.90 3.04 -12.52
CA ARG A 231 -13.16 3.88 -13.71
C ARG A 231 -11.98 3.89 -14.68
N ILE A 232 -10.74 3.94 -14.16
CA ILE A 232 -9.53 3.85 -15.00
C ILE A 232 -9.49 2.51 -15.74
N VAL A 233 -9.74 1.40 -15.03
CA VAL A 233 -9.75 0.06 -15.64
C VAL A 233 -10.86 -0.07 -16.70
N VAL A 234 -12.06 0.48 -16.44
CA VAL A 234 -13.16 0.56 -17.43
C VAL A 234 -12.73 1.34 -18.67
N GLY A 235 -12.10 2.50 -18.49
CA GLY A 235 -11.61 3.30 -19.61
C GLY A 235 -10.55 2.58 -20.44
N ILE A 236 -9.61 1.88 -19.79
CA ILE A 236 -8.59 1.07 -20.47
C ILE A 236 -9.23 -0.09 -21.25
N SER A 237 -10.19 -0.81 -20.64
CA SER A 237 -10.88 -1.94 -21.29
C SER A 237 -11.69 -1.50 -22.51
N ALA A 238 -12.46 -0.41 -22.40
CA ALA A 238 -13.24 0.15 -23.50
C ALA A 238 -12.37 0.57 -24.69
N TYR A 239 -11.20 1.15 -24.42
CA TYR A 239 -10.24 1.52 -25.46
C TYR A 239 -9.67 0.30 -26.19
N SER A 240 -9.43 -0.81 -25.48
CA SER A 240 -8.93 -2.04 -26.11
C SER A 240 -9.99 -2.82 -26.92
N ALA A 241 -11.28 -2.70 -26.58
CA ALA A 241 -12.35 -3.40 -27.29
C ALA A 241 -12.65 -2.81 -28.69
N GLY A 242 -12.23 -1.56 -28.95
CA GLY A 242 -12.41 -0.86 -30.23
C GLY A 242 -11.50 -1.29 -31.38
N GLY A 243 -10.87 -2.47 -31.30
CA GLY A 243 -10.07 -3.04 -32.40
C GLY A 243 -8.59 -2.61 -32.45
N ARG A 244 -8.12 -1.80 -31.49
CA ARG A 244 -6.68 -1.58 -31.28
C ARG A 244 -6.26 -2.33 -30.03
N ALA A 245 -5.56 -3.45 -30.24
CA ALA A 245 -5.01 -4.27 -29.17
C ALA A 245 -4.24 -3.38 -28.17
N PHE A 246 -4.16 -3.83 -26.91
CA PHE A 246 -3.38 -3.28 -25.79
C PHE A 246 -1.93 -2.82 -26.10
N GLN A 247 -1.42 -3.02 -27.32
CA GLN A 247 -0.19 -2.45 -27.85
C GLN A 247 -0.27 -0.93 -28.14
N ASP A 248 -1.48 -0.35 -28.23
CA ASP A 248 -1.72 1.05 -28.64
C ASP A 248 -2.27 1.96 -27.51
N VAL A 249 -2.09 1.57 -26.24
CA VAL A 249 -2.45 2.34 -25.03
C VAL A 249 -1.50 3.54 -24.82
N LYS A 250 -1.19 4.26 -25.91
CA LYS A 250 -0.40 5.50 -25.94
C LYS A 250 -1.24 6.74 -25.60
N GLY A 251 -2.55 6.59 -25.40
CA GLY A 251 -3.50 7.71 -25.31
C GLY A 251 -4.51 7.67 -24.15
N VAL A 252 -4.41 6.77 -23.18
CA VAL A 252 -5.32 6.79 -22.01
C VAL A 252 -4.88 7.90 -21.04
N SER A 253 -5.44 9.09 -21.17
CA SER A 253 -5.19 10.19 -20.23
C SER A 253 -5.89 9.90 -18.89
N VAL A 254 -5.15 9.45 -17.88
CA VAL A 254 -5.63 9.50 -16.49
C VAL A 254 -5.21 10.83 -15.91
N THR A 255 -6.13 11.79 -15.87
CA THR A 255 -5.90 13.12 -15.30
C THR A 255 -5.83 13.02 -13.79
N TYR A 256 -4.62 13.14 -13.22
CA TYR A 256 -4.45 13.52 -11.82
C TYR A 256 -4.19 15.03 -11.79
N PRO A 257 -4.88 15.80 -10.94
CA PRO A 257 -4.75 17.26 -10.91
C PRO A 257 -3.32 17.76 -10.64
N ASP A 258 -2.44 16.93 -10.05
CA ASP A 258 -1.05 17.31 -9.74
C ASP A 258 0.01 16.59 -10.57
N TYR A 259 -0.38 15.79 -11.58
CA TYR A 259 0.57 15.00 -12.38
C TYR A 259 0.09 14.93 -13.82
N ASN A 260 0.85 15.56 -14.73
CA ASN A 260 0.53 15.56 -16.15
C ASN A 260 0.86 14.19 -16.76
N PHE A 261 -0.06 13.22 -16.61
CA PHE A 261 0.04 11.89 -17.22
C PHE A 261 0.20 11.99 -18.75
N ASN A 262 -0.29 13.07 -19.38
CA ASN A 262 -0.05 13.34 -20.79
C ASN A 262 1.43 13.60 -21.08
N ALA A 263 2.18 14.23 -20.16
CA ALA A 263 3.62 14.44 -20.32
C ALA A 263 4.38 13.10 -20.21
N LEU A 264 3.92 12.18 -19.37
CA LEU A 264 4.50 10.85 -19.27
C LEU A 264 4.24 10.00 -20.52
N LEU A 265 2.99 9.97 -21.02
CA LEU A 265 2.64 9.31 -22.28
C LEU A 265 3.43 9.91 -23.46
N SER A 266 3.59 11.23 -23.49
CA SER A 266 4.40 11.93 -24.50
C SER A 266 5.90 11.65 -24.37
N THR A 267 6.42 11.47 -23.15
CA THR A 267 7.84 11.14 -22.91
C THR A 267 8.15 9.70 -23.31
N LEU A 268 7.24 8.76 -23.03
CA LEU A 268 7.33 7.37 -23.48
C LEU A 268 7.23 7.27 -25.01
N TYR A 269 6.35 8.08 -25.63
CA TYR A 269 6.26 8.23 -27.09
C TYR A 269 7.59 8.66 -27.73
N ASN A 270 8.27 9.67 -27.15
CA ASN A 270 9.54 10.18 -27.68
C ASN A 270 10.74 9.23 -27.46
N LEU A 271 10.74 8.44 -26.39
CA LEU A 271 11.82 7.49 -26.10
C LEU A 271 11.80 6.25 -27.02
N GLU A 272 10.62 5.83 -27.48
CA GLU A 272 10.50 4.73 -28.45
C GLU A 272 10.78 5.19 -29.89
N HIS A 273 10.32 6.37 -30.28
CA HIS A 273 10.60 6.92 -31.62
C HIS A 273 12.09 7.19 -31.85
N ASN A 274 12.82 7.65 -30.82
CA ASN A 274 14.27 7.86 -30.92
C ASN A 274 15.10 6.55 -30.92
N ARG A 275 14.51 5.41 -30.55
CA ARG A 275 15.16 4.08 -30.68
C ARG A 275 14.98 3.46 -32.06
N GLY A 276 13.95 3.85 -32.81
CA GLY A 276 13.70 3.37 -34.19
C GLY A 276 14.48 4.12 -35.28
N GLY A 277 15.23 5.17 -34.93
CA GLY A 277 15.98 6.01 -35.88
C GLY A 277 17.49 5.72 -35.96
N ARG A 278 17.96 4.61 -35.39
CA ARG A 278 19.35 4.13 -35.57
C ARG A 278 19.35 2.71 -36.14
N THR A 279 19.00 2.62 -37.41
CA THR A 279 19.47 1.59 -38.35
C THR A 279 19.79 2.28 -39.65
#